data_AF-A0A223HQE4-F1
#
_entry.id   AF-A0A223HQE4-F1
#
_cell.length_a   1.000
_cell.length_b   1.000
_cell.length_c   1.000
_cell.angle_alpha   90.00
_cell.angle_beta   90.00
_cell.angle_gamma   90.00
#
_symmetry.space_group_name_H-M   'P 1'
#
loop_
_entity.id
_entity.type
_entity.pdbx_description
1 polymer ?
#
loop_
_entity_poly.entity_id
_entity_poly.type
_entity_poly.pdbx_seq_one_letter_code
_entity_poly.pdbx_strand_id
1 'polypeptide(L)'
;MNGKQLKNSILQWAIQGKLVPQDPNDEPASVLLERIRAEKARLVKEKKIKKDKNESIIYRGEDNSYYEKFLATGEVKCIDDEIPFEIPQGWEWTRIGNIFNHASGKQQSSSNKSNGKPQKFITTSNLYWGYFVLDNIKVMNFTEEEIKTCSATKGDLLVCEGGAGYGRSAIWNYDYDICLQNHVHRLRPLVDGTCEYVYYFMYLQKESNNLTSVGTAMPGLSANRLKSLLIPLPPIAEQNRITDKLKDVFPVVEKYDKAQNEQNLLNSSINDVIKKSILQEAIQGRLVPQITNEGTAQELLEQIKQEKQKLVKEGKLKKSALTDSVIYKGDDNKYYEQIGSKLIDITDDIPFEIPNTWSWVRIGILFAHNNGKQLNQSNSSGKFLEYITTSNLYWDGFNLNNLKKMHFEENEIERNQAVKGDLLVCEGGDVGRACIWEYDLPIMLQNHIHKLRAYYPLCTKYFYYIFYLYNKIGVIGGKGIGIQGFSAKALHNTLVPLPPLNEQERICSRISELFGKIKA
;
A
#
# COMPACT_ATOMS: atom_id res chain seq x y z
N MET A 1 18.41 6.86 -3.26
CA MET A 1 18.51 5.40 -3.05
C MET A 1 17.69 5.05 -1.82
N ASN A 2 16.71 4.15 -1.92
CA ASN A 2 15.93 3.70 -0.76
C ASN A 2 16.69 2.66 0.08
N GLY A 3 16.22 2.35 1.30
CA GLY A 3 16.94 1.46 2.21
C GLY A 3 17.10 0.04 1.65
N LYS A 4 16.08 -0.46 0.95
CA LYS A 4 16.18 -1.72 0.20
C LYS A 4 17.32 -1.71 -0.85
N GLN A 5 17.42 -0.67 -1.66
CA GLN A 5 18.49 -0.53 -2.66
C GLN A 5 19.86 -0.46 -1.98
N LEU A 6 19.98 0.31 -0.89
CA LEU A 6 21.21 0.41 -0.10
C LEU A 6 21.66 -0.97 0.41
N LYS A 7 20.74 -1.76 0.97
CA LYS A 7 21.00 -3.11 1.45
C LYS A 7 21.58 -4.00 0.34
N ASN A 8 20.95 -3.98 -0.83
CA ASN A 8 21.39 -4.77 -1.99
C ASN A 8 22.77 -4.33 -2.49
N SER A 9 23.06 -3.02 -2.54
CA SER A 9 24.38 -2.51 -2.93
C SER A 9 25.48 -2.96 -1.95
N ILE A 10 25.22 -2.88 -0.64
CA ILE A 10 26.17 -3.32 0.38
C ILE A 10 26.46 -4.83 0.26
N LEU A 11 25.41 -5.63 0.08
CA LEU A 11 25.55 -7.07 -0.19
C LEU A 11 26.34 -7.34 -1.46
N GLN A 12 26.09 -6.60 -2.53
CA GLN A 12 26.84 -6.74 -3.77
C GLN A 12 28.32 -6.40 -3.56
N TRP A 13 28.65 -5.35 -2.81
CA TRP A 13 30.04 -5.04 -2.47
C TRP A 13 30.69 -6.11 -1.61
N ALA A 14 29.95 -6.74 -0.70
CA ALA A 14 30.43 -7.87 0.10
C ALA A 14 30.86 -9.04 -0.80
N ILE A 15 29.98 -9.45 -1.71
CA ILE A 15 30.19 -10.61 -2.60
C ILE A 15 31.23 -10.31 -3.69
N GLN A 16 31.54 -9.05 -3.97
CA GLN A 16 32.62 -8.63 -4.88
C GLN A 16 33.97 -8.39 -4.17
N GLY A 17 34.06 -8.59 -2.86
CA GLY A 17 35.30 -8.34 -2.09
C GLY A 17 35.67 -6.86 -1.96
N LYS A 18 34.66 -5.97 -2.01
CA LYS A 18 34.81 -4.51 -1.94
C LYS A 18 34.33 -3.91 -0.62
N LEU A 19 33.68 -4.69 0.23
CA LEU A 19 33.10 -4.20 1.49
C LEU A 19 34.13 -3.97 2.59
N VAL A 20 35.18 -4.81 2.64
CA VAL A 20 36.23 -4.76 3.65
C VAL A 20 37.60 -4.75 2.97
N PRO A 21 38.66 -4.24 3.64
CA PRO A 21 40.02 -4.32 3.12
C PRO A 21 40.50 -5.76 2.94
N GLN A 22 41.22 -6.00 1.85
CA GLN A 22 41.94 -7.25 1.56
C GLN A 22 43.20 -7.34 2.43
N ASP A 23 43.51 -8.51 2.98
CA ASP A 23 44.76 -8.76 3.74
C ASP A 23 45.61 -9.79 3.00
N PRO A 24 46.80 -9.42 2.47
CA PRO A 24 47.66 -10.34 1.74
C PRO A 24 48.26 -11.46 2.62
N ASN A 25 48.17 -11.35 3.95
CA ASN A 25 48.62 -12.40 4.88
C ASN A 25 47.54 -13.44 5.17
N ASP A 26 46.31 -13.22 4.72
CA ASP A 26 45.25 -14.20 4.87
C ASP A 26 45.59 -15.46 4.08
N GLU A 27 45.28 -16.61 4.67
CA GLU A 27 45.38 -17.89 3.99
C GLU A 27 44.41 -17.92 2.79
N PRO A 28 44.89 -18.12 1.55
CA PRO A 28 44.06 -18.00 0.36
C PRO A 28 42.95 -19.06 0.33
N ALA A 29 41.85 -18.74 -0.34
CA ALA A 29 40.69 -19.62 -0.45
C ALA A 29 41.01 -20.97 -1.11
N SER A 30 42.07 -21.04 -1.92
CA SER A 30 42.57 -22.28 -2.51
C SER A 30 42.95 -23.32 -1.44
N VAL A 31 43.57 -22.89 -0.34
CA VAL A 31 43.93 -23.78 0.79
C VAL A 31 42.69 -24.26 1.54
N LEU A 32 41.68 -23.40 1.71
CA LEU A 32 40.38 -23.80 2.25
C LEU A 32 39.72 -24.88 1.35
N LEU A 33 39.73 -24.68 0.04
CA LEU A 33 39.18 -25.65 -0.92
C LEU A 33 39.96 -26.98 -0.93
N GLU A 34 41.27 -26.96 -0.68
CA GLU A 34 42.07 -28.18 -0.46
C GLU A 34 41.62 -28.94 0.79
N ARG A 35 41.44 -28.25 1.92
CA ARG A 35 40.93 -28.86 3.17
C ARG A 35 39.55 -29.46 2.97
N ILE A 36 38.66 -28.73 2.29
CA ILE A 36 37.31 -29.20 1.97
C ILE A 36 37.36 -30.49 1.13
N ARG A 37 38.22 -30.54 0.09
CA ARG A 37 38.40 -31.74 -0.75
C ARG A 37 38.97 -32.91 0.04
N ALA A 38 39.97 -32.67 0.90
CA ALA A 38 40.55 -33.70 1.75
C ALA A 38 39.50 -34.30 2.70
N GLU A 39 38.68 -33.45 3.32
CA GLU A 39 37.60 -33.91 4.20
C GLU A 39 36.50 -34.67 3.44
N LYS A 40 36.09 -34.18 2.26
CA LYS A 40 35.15 -34.89 1.37
C LYS A 40 35.69 -36.29 1.03
N ALA A 41 36.95 -36.40 0.64
CA ALA A 41 37.60 -37.67 0.33
C ALA A 41 37.64 -38.62 1.54
N ARG A 42 37.94 -38.10 2.73
CA ARG A 42 37.91 -38.86 4.00
C ARG A 42 36.52 -39.42 4.28
N LEU A 43 35.48 -38.60 4.18
CA LEU A 43 34.09 -39.01 4.43
C LEU A 43 33.57 -40.03 3.40
N VAL A 44 34.00 -39.93 2.14
CA VAL A 44 33.71 -40.94 1.10
C VAL A 44 34.38 -42.28 1.44
N LYS A 45 35.66 -42.25 1.86
CA LYS A 45 36.40 -43.45 2.28
C LYS A 45 35.75 -44.13 3.49
N GLU A 46 35.25 -43.34 4.43
CA GLU A 46 34.48 -43.79 5.61
C GLU A 46 33.05 -44.22 5.29
N LYS A 47 32.60 -44.13 4.02
CA LYS A 47 31.23 -44.45 3.56
C LYS A 47 30.14 -43.62 4.27
N LYS A 48 30.51 -42.45 4.83
CA LYS A 48 29.56 -41.50 5.44
C LYS A 48 28.81 -40.68 4.41
N ILE A 49 29.45 -40.43 3.26
CA ILE A 49 28.84 -39.75 2.12
C ILE A 49 29.11 -40.52 0.83
N LYS A 50 28.26 -40.33 -0.18
CA LYS A 50 28.46 -40.93 -1.51
C LYS A 50 29.48 -40.10 -2.30
N LYS A 51 30.24 -40.77 -3.18
CA LYS A 51 31.12 -40.07 -4.12
C LYS A 51 30.28 -39.21 -5.06
N ASP A 52 30.65 -37.94 -5.15
CA ASP A 52 30.01 -36.98 -6.04
C ASP A 52 30.53 -37.17 -7.47
N LYS A 53 29.62 -37.31 -8.45
CA LYS A 53 29.99 -37.49 -9.85
C LYS A 53 30.29 -36.17 -10.55
N ASN A 54 29.84 -35.05 -9.97
CA ASN A 54 29.95 -33.72 -10.55
C ASN A 54 30.96 -32.85 -9.79
N GLU A 55 31.82 -33.46 -8.97
CA GLU A 55 32.87 -32.74 -8.27
C GLU A 55 33.84 -32.11 -9.27
N SER A 56 34.10 -30.82 -9.10
CA SER A 56 34.88 -30.02 -10.04
C SER A 56 35.87 -29.09 -9.32
N ILE A 57 36.87 -28.63 -10.07
CA ILE A 57 37.79 -27.56 -9.65
C ILE A 57 37.68 -26.45 -10.68
N ILE A 58 37.49 -25.22 -10.21
CA ILE A 58 37.57 -24.03 -11.05
C ILE A 58 38.95 -23.41 -10.84
N TYR A 59 39.60 -23.00 -11.91
CA TYR A 59 40.91 -22.33 -11.88
C TYR A 59 41.04 -21.36 -13.05
N ARG A 60 42.00 -20.43 -12.94
CA ARG A 60 42.34 -19.47 -14.00
C ARG A 60 43.53 -19.99 -14.81
N GLY A 61 43.39 -20.04 -16.13
CA GLY A 61 44.44 -20.47 -17.07
C GLY A 61 45.49 -19.39 -17.34
N GLU A 62 46.55 -19.76 -18.07
CA GLU A 62 47.61 -18.83 -18.50
C GLU A 62 47.10 -17.75 -19.48
N ASP A 63 46.00 -18.04 -20.17
CA ASP A 63 45.26 -17.14 -21.06
C ASP A 63 44.32 -16.17 -20.32
N ASN A 64 44.33 -16.19 -18.97
CA ASN A 64 43.45 -15.45 -18.08
C ASN A 64 41.97 -15.86 -18.11
N SER A 65 41.60 -16.93 -18.82
CA SER A 65 40.24 -17.48 -18.84
C SER A 65 39.99 -18.43 -17.66
N TYR A 66 38.73 -18.56 -17.26
CA TYR A 66 38.29 -19.46 -16.19
C TYR A 66 37.87 -20.81 -16.75
N TYR A 67 38.41 -21.88 -16.16
CA TYR A 67 38.17 -23.26 -16.55
C TYR A 67 37.60 -24.06 -15.38
N GLU A 68 36.61 -24.90 -15.64
CA GLU A 68 36.07 -25.89 -14.71
C GLU A 68 36.47 -27.30 -15.15
N LYS A 69 37.23 -28.01 -14.30
CA LYS A 69 37.66 -29.39 -14.52
C LYS A 69 36.86 -30.35 -13.66
N PHE A 70 36.13 -31.27 -14.29
CA PHE A 70 35.40 -32.34 -13.61
C PHE A 70 36.33 -33.48 -13.20
N LEU A 71 36.37 -33.81 -11.91
CA LEU A 71 37.32 -34.78 -11.37
C LEU A 71 37.01 -36.22 -11.77
N ALA A 72 35.75 -36.54 -12.03
CA ALA A 72 35.33 -37.89 -12.38
C ALA A 72 35.64 -38.25 -13.84
N THR A 73 35.48 -37.30 -14.76
CA THR A 73 35.65 -37.51 -16.21
C THR A 73 36.96 -36.96 -16.75
N GLY A 74 37.58 -36.01 -16.04
CA GLY A 74 38.73 -35.24 -16.52
C GLY A 74 38.37 -34.16 -17.53
N GLU A 75 37.08 -33.99 -17.86
CA GLU A 75 36.58 -32.98 -18.79
C GLU A 75 36.89 -31.57 -18.27
N VAL A 76 37.37 -30.70 -19.16
CA VAL A 76 37.66 -29.30 -18.87
C VAL A 76 36.78 -28.43 -19.74
N LYS A 77 36.05 -27.50 -19.13
CA LYS A 77 35.13 -26.58 -19.80
C LYS A 77 35.56 -25.14 -19.49
N CYS A 78 35.64 -24.28 -20.51
CA CYS A 78 35.75 -22.83 -20.30
C CYS A 78 34.40 -22.30 -19.79
N ILE A 79 34.43 -21.48 -18.73
CA ILE A 79 33.23 -20.98 -18.04
C ILE A 79 33.19 -19.45 -17.97
N ASP A 80 33.96 -18.74 -18.80
CA ASP A 80 33.98 -17.26 -18.81
C ASP A 80 32.59 -16.64 -18.94
N ASP A 81 31.71 -17.24 -19.75
CA ASP A 81 30.31 -16.78 -19.90
C ASP A 81 29.48 -16.89 -18.61
N GLU A 82 29.91 -17.70 -17.65
CA GLU A 82 29.27 -17.87 -16.34
C GLU A 82 29.87 -16.94 -15.27
N ILE A 83 31.04 -16.32 -15.50
CA ILE A 83 31.73 -15.48 -14.53
C ILE A 83 31.12 -14.07 -14.52
N PRO A 84 30.45 -13.65 -13.43
CA PRO A 84 29.71 -12.39 -13.42
C PRO A 84 30.61 -11.16 -13.23
N PHE A 85 31.78 -11.32 -12.61
CA PHE A 85 32.74 -10.26 -12.31
C PHE A 85 34.10 -10.83 -11.90
N GLU A 86 35.14 -10.00 -11.95
CA GLU A 86 36.48 -10.32 -11.43
C GLU A 86 36.50 -10.30 -9.90
N ILE A 87 37.20 -11.27 -9.31
CA ILE A 87 37.36 -11.43 -7.86
C ILE A 87 38.76 -10.96 -7.40
N PRO A 88 38.92 -10.54 -6.13
CA PRO A 88 40.22 -10.17 -5.58
C PRO A 88 41.25 -11.31 -5.60
N GLN A 89 42.53 -10.95 -5.50
CA GLN A 89 43.60 -11.93 -5.31
C GLN A 89 43.39 -12.69 -3.98
N GLY A 90 43.56 -14.02 -4.02
CA GLY A 90 43.35 -14.89 -2.86
C GLY A 90 41.93 -15.45 -2.72
N TRP A 91 40.98 -14.94 -3.52
CA TRP A 91 39.64 -15.52 -3.65
C TRP A 91 39.63 -16.60 -4.74
N GLU A 92 38.68 -17.51 -4.64
CA GLU A 92 38.48 -18.57 -5.64
C GLU A 92 37.01 -18.67 -6.05
N TRP A 93 36.75 -18.88 -7.34
CA TRP A 93 35.43 -19.30 -7.78
C TRP A 93 35.23 -20.78 -7.46
N THR A 94 34.05 -21.15 -6.96
CA THR A 94 33.69 -22.56 -6.76
C THR A 94 32.19 -22.77 -6.86
N ARG A 95 31.76 -24.03 -6.90
CA ARG A 95 30.34 -24.42 -6.87
C ARG A 95 29.93 -24.74 -5.44
N ILE A 96 28.72 -24.34 -5.02
CA ILE A 96 28.20 -24.66 -3.67
C ILE A 96 28.30 -26.17 -3.36
N GLY A 97 28.05 -27.04 -4.34
CA GLY A 97 28.16 -28.49 -4.17
C GLY A 97 29.56 -29.02 -3.83
N ASN A 98 30.61 -28.22 -4.09
CA ASN A 98 31.98 -28.56 -3.73
C ASN A 98 32.30 -28.17 -2.27
N ILE A 99 31.58 -27.21 -1.68
CA ILE A 99 31.79 -26.74 -0.30
C ILE A 99 31.00 -27.58 0.73
N PHE A 100 29.81 -28.03 0.35
CA PHE A 100 28.85 -28.64 1.28
C PHE A 100 28.49 -30.08 0.93
N ASN A 101 28.24 -30.88 1.96
CA ASN A 101 27.49 -32.13 1.81
C ASN A 101 25.99 -31.84 1.77
N HIS A 102 25.41 -31.90 0.56
CA HIS A 102 23.98 -31.67 0.34
C HIS A 102 23.13 -32.90 0.67
N ALA A 103 21.98 -32.67 1.33
CA ALA A 103 20.88 -33.63 1.39
C ALA A 103 19.54 -32.92 1.28
N SER A 104 18.52 -33.62 0.78
CA SER A 104 17.13 -33.15 0.80
C SER A 104 16.37 -33.86 1.93
N GLY A 105 15.34 -33.20 2.46
CA GLY A 105 14.48 -33.82 3.47
C GLY A 105 13.59 -34.94 2.91
N LYS A 106 12.78 -35.54 3.79
CA LYS A 106 11.92 -36.67 3.46
C LYS A 106 10.65 -36.22 2.75
N GLN A 107 10.29 -36.91 1.66
CA GLN A 107 9.00 -36.73 1.00
C GLN A 107 7.88 -37.43 1.79
N GLN A 108 6.79 -36.72 2.03
CA GLN A 108 5.57 -37.34 2.54
C GLN A 108 4.86 -38.09 1.41
N SER A 109 4.66 -39.40 1.57
CA SER A 109 3.80 -40.21 0.73
C SER A 109 2.71 -40.87 1.56
N SER A 110 1.53 -41.07 0.98
CA SER A 110 0.40 -41.76 1.63
C SER A 110 0.73 -43.20 2.03
N SER A 111 1.72 -43.83 1.37
CA SER A 111 2.19 -45.20 1.63
C SER A 111 3.22 -45.33 2.77
N ASN A 112 3.81 -44.23 3.26
CA ASN A 112 4.88 -44.24 4.28
C ASN A 112 4.39 -43.96 5.72
N LYS A 113 3.09 -44.14 6.01
CA LYS A 113 2.50 -43.73 7.31
C LYS A 113 2.90 -44.61 8.51
N SER A 114 3.37 -45.84 8.31
CA SER A 114 3.44 -46.85 9.38
C SER A 114 4.83 -47.26 9.85
N ASN A 115 5.92 -47.01 9.11
CA ASN A 115 7.28 -47.38 9.53
C ASN A 115 8.07 -46.18 10.07
N GLY A 116 8.79 -46.38 11.18
CA GLY A 116 9.67 -45.39 11.80
C GLY A 116 9.15 -44.82 13.12
N LYS A 117 9.95 -43.96 13.74
CA LYS A 117 9.63 -43.27 15.00
C LYS A 117 9.12 -41.86 14.71
N PRO A 118 8.13 -41.34 15.46
CA PRO A 118 7.64 -39.97 15.29
C PRO A 118 8.75 -38.98 15.61
N GLN A 119 9.07 -38.10 14.66
CA GLN A 119 10.05 -37.03 14.81
C GLN A 119 9.47 -35.69 14.38
N LYS A 120 9.88 -34.64 15.09
CA LYS A 120 9.63 -33.25 14.71
C LYS A 120 10.41 -32.92 13.43
N PHE A 121 9.80 -32.15 12.52
CA PHE A 121 10.47 -31.78 11.28
C PHE A 121 10.23 -30.33 10.82
N ILE A 122 11.23 -29.75 10.16
CA ILE A 122 11.19 -28.40 9.58
C ILE A 122 10.59 -28.46 8.18
N THR A 123 9.68 -27.54 7.92
CA THR A 123 9.06 -27.30 6.62
C THR A 123 9.37 -25.90 6.12
N THR A 124 8.99 -25.60 4.87
CA THR A 124 9.13 -24.26 4.29
C THR A 124 8.33 -23.17 5.02
N SER A 125 7.31 -23.54 5.84
CA SER A 125 6.58 -22.59 6.68
C SER A 125 7.27 -22.30 8.02
N ASN A 126 8.29 -23.08 8.39
CA ASN A 126 9.08 -22.84 9.60
C ASN A 126 10.36 -22.06 9.30
N LEU A 127 10.88 -22.13 8.07
CA LEU A 127 12.16 -21.53 7.68
C LEU A 127 11.98 -20.12 7.09
N TYR A 128 12.55 -19.12 7.76
CA TYR A 128 12.61 -17.72 7.36
C TYR A 128 14.06 -17.27 7.21
N TRP A 129 14.28 -16.05 6.69
CA TRP A 129 15.63 -15.50 6.56
C TRP A 129 16.25 -15.29 7.93
N GLY A 130 17.25 -16.11 8.26
CA GLY A 130 18.04 -15.99 9.49
C GLY A 130 17.39 -16.56 10.75
N TYR A 131 16.14 -17.03 10.70
CA TYR A 131 15.46 -17.59 11.87
C TYR A 131 14.44 -18.69 11.53
N PHE A 132 14.00 -19.41 12.57
CA PHE A 132 13.00 -20.47 12.48
C PHE A 132 11.79 -20.15 13.36
N VAL A 133 10.58 -20.43 12.87
CA VAL A 133 9.34 -20.40 13.66
C VAL A 133 9.04 -21.82 14.13
N LEU A 134 9.20 -22.07 15.43
CA LEU A 134 9.16 -23.41 16.03
C LEU A 134 7.85 -23.73 16.79
N ASP A 135 6.93 -22.78 16.90
CA ASP A 135 5.68 -22.95 17.68
C ASP A 135 4.74 -24.00 17.06
N ASN A 136 4.75 -24.12 15.73
CA ASN A 136 3.86 -25.01 14.97
C ASN A 136 4.63 -26.10 14.21
N ILE A 137 5.58 -26.77 14.88
CA ILE A 137 6.33 -27.88 14.28
C ILE A 137 5.44 -29.11 14.14
N LYS A 138 5.44 -29.68 12.94
CA LYS A 138 4.72 -30.92 12.63
C LYS A 138 5.57 -32.14 13.00
N VAL A 139 4.89 -33.27 13.15
CA VAL A 139 5.50 -34.58 13.44
C VAL A 139 5.18 -35.54 12.31
N MET A 140 6.17 -36.33 11.90
CA MET A 140 5.97 -37.47 11.00
C MET A 140 6.96 -38.59 11.34
N ASN A 141 6.70 -39.80 10.87
CA ASN A 141 7.58 -40.94 11.16
C ASN A 141 8.84 -40.91 10.28
N PHE A 142 9.99 -41.16 10.90
CA PHE A 142 11.28 -41.36 10.22
C PHE A 142 11.90 -42.70 10.67
N THR A 143 12.45 -43.46 9.73
CA THR A 143 13.32 -44.60 10.04
C THR A 143 14.67 -44.12 10.54
N GLU A 144 15.46 -45.00 11.16
CA GLU A 144 16.80 -44.62 11.66
C GLU A 144 17.75 -44.21 10.53
N GLU A 145 17.57 -44.75 9.33
CA GLU A 145 18.33 -44.34 8.14
C GLU A 145 17.88 -42.95 7.62
N GLU A 146 16.59 -42.67 7.63
CA GLU A 146 16.05 -41.37 7.24
C GLU A 146 16.43 -40.28 8.23
N ILE A 147 16.48 -40.58 9.54
CA ILE A 147 16.98 -39.62 10.54
C ILE A 147 18.44 -39.28 10.25
N LYS A 148 19.29 -40.24 9.90
CA LYS A 148 20.70 -39.99 9.57
C LYS A 148 20.87 -39.13 8.30
N THR A 149 20.01 -39.32 7.31
CA THR A 149 20.15 -38.69 5.99
C THR A 149 19.40 -37.37 5.84
N CYS A 150 18.25 -37.23 6.50
CA CYS A 150 17.31 -36.11 6.36
C CYS A 150 17.22 -35.23 7.64
N SER A 151 18.21 -35.26 8.52
CA SER A 151 18.28 -34.35 9.68
C SER A 151 19.30 -33.23 9.50
N ALA A 152 19.01 -32.09 10.11
CA ALA A 152 19.95 -31.01 10.33
C ALA A 152 20.55 -31.12 11.73
N THR A 153 21.83 -30.79 11.86
CA THR A 153 22.55 -30.64 13.11
C THR A 153 23.09 -29.21 13.24
N LYS A 154 23.66 -28.87 14.40
CA LYS A 154 24.20 -27.55 14.67
C LYS A 154 25.23 -27.15 13.60
N GLY A 155 25.08 -25.97 13.02
CA GLY A 155 25.95 -25.43 11.97
C GLY A 155 25.50 -25.72 10.54
N ASP A 156 24.46 -26.55 10.32
CA ASP A 156 23.93 -26.80 8.98
C ASP A 156 23.17 -25.57 8.44
N LEU A 157 23.43 -25.20 7.19
CA LEU A 157 22.66 -24.17 6.48
C LEU A 157 21.44 -24.82 5.80
N LEU A 158 20.24 -24.37 6.15
CA LEU A 158 18.99 -24.85 5.56
C LEU A 158 18.47 -23.87 4.53
N VAL A 159 18.00 -24.38 3.38
CA VAL A 159 17.54 -23.58 2.24
C VAL A 159 16.20 -24.10 1.73
N CYS A 160 15.21 -23.23 1.61
CA CYS A 160 13.91 -23.56 1.02
C CYS A 160 14.02 -23.81 -0.49
N GLU A 161 13.51 -24.96 -0.95
CA GLU A 161 13.44 -25.33 -2.37
C GLU A 161 12.39 -24.53 -3.13
N GLY A 162 11.17 -24.40 -2.62
CA GLY A 162 10.03 -23.93 -3.42
C GLY A 162 8.91 -23.25 -2.62
N GLY A 163 7.89 -22.79 -3.35
CA GLY A 163 6.75 -22.04 -2.81
C GLY A 163 7.06 -20.58 -2.53
N ALA A 164 6.24 -19.91 -1.71
CA ALA A 164 6.43 -18.49 -1.36
C ALA A 164 7.76 -18.21 -0.61
N GLY A 165 8.43 -19.25 -0.13
CA GLY A 165 9.68 -19.17 0.61
C GLY A 165 10.93 -19.58 -0.15
N TYR A 166 10.89 -19.86 -1.47
CA TYR A 166 12.07 -20.33 -2.21
C TYR A 166 13.30 -19.45 -1.98
N GLY A 167 14.46 -20.08 -1.76
CA GLY A 167 15.73 -19.42 -1.46
C GLY A 167 15.91 -18.94 -0.02
N ARG A 168 14.84 -18.83 0.80
CA ARG A 168 14.97 -18.50 2.22
C ARG A 168 15.93 -19.45 2.91
N SER A 169 16.85 -18.88 3.67
CA SER A 169 17.91 -19.64 4.31
C SER A 169 18.11 -19.23 5.76
N ALA A 170 18.52 -20.18 6.60
CA ALA A 170 18.92 -19.94 7.98
C ALA A 170 19.85 -21.06 8.46
N ILE A 171 20.75 -20.73 9.39
CA ILE A 171 21.69 -21.68 9.98
C ILE A 171 21.01 -22.31 11.20
N TRP A 172 21.01 -23.64 11.25
CA TRP A 172 20.51 -24.37 12.41
C TRP A 172 21.52 -24.26 13.56
N ASN A 173 21.24 -23.40 14.54
CA ASN A 173 22.14 -23.10 15.67
C ASN A 173 21.68 -23.70 17.01
N TYR A 174 20.77 -24.67 16.99
CA TYR A 174 20.27 -25.33 18.20
C TYR A 174 21.12 -26.56 18.55
N ASP A 175 21.24 -26.86 19.84
CA ASP A 175 22.04 -27.98 20.37
C ASP A 175 21.33 -29.36 20.26
N TYR A 176 20.46 -29.52 19.27
CA TYR A 176 19.77 -30.78 18.98
C TYR A 176 19.51 -30.94 17.49
N ASP A 177 19.41 -32.19 17.04
CA ASP A 177 19.14 -32.52 15.64
C ASP A 177 17.64 -32.40 15.32
N ILE A 178 17.30 -31.97 14.11
CA ILE A 178 15.92 -31.84 13.65
C ILE A 178 15.73 -32.47 12.27
N CYS A 179 14.64 -33.19 12.05
CA CYS A 179 14.36 -33.77 10.74
C CYS A 179 13.85 -32.71 9.74
N LEU A 180 13.95 -32.99 8.45
CA LEU A 180 13.60 -32.05 7.37
C LEU A 180 12.56 -32.64 6.43
N GLN A 181 11.68 -31.79 5.90
CA GLN A 181 10.78 -32.13 4.79
C GLN A 181 11.50 -31.99 3.43
N ASN A 182 11.02 -32.70 2.40
CA ASN A 182 11.55 -32.70 1.04
C ASN A 182 11.86 -31.32 0.43
N HIS A 183 11.09 -30.29 0.78
CA HIS A 183 11.27 -28.93 0.25
C HIS A 183 12.27 -28.07 1.04
N VAL A 184 13.02 -28.66 1.96
CA VAL A 184 14.11 -28.02 2.68
C VAL A 184 15.41 -28.77 2.35
N HIS A 185 16.33 -28.07 1.70
CA HIS A 185 17.68 -28.56 1.44
C HIS A 185 18.56 -28.30 2.66
N ARG A 186 19.41 -29.28 2.97
CA ARG A 186 20.48 -29.16 3.97
C ARG A 186 21.82 -29.02 3.25
N LEU A 187 22.56 -27.98 3.62
CA LEU A 187 23.95 -27.79 3.24
C LEU A 187 24.80 -27.94 4.51
N ARG A 188 25.40 -29.12 4.69
CA ARG A 188 26.30 -29.39 5.82
C ARG A 188 27.73 -28.98 5.44
N PRO A 189 28.36 -28.04 6.15
CA PRO A 189 29.72 -27.61 5.82
C PRO A 189 30.69 -28.80 5.96
N LEU A 190 31.60 -28.93 5.01
CA LEU A 190 32.72 -29.88 5.14
C LEU A 190 33.82 -29.31 6.03
N VAL A 191 33.95 -27.98 6.05
CA VAL A 191 34.83 -27.23 6.96
C VAL A 191 34.01 -26.06 7.52
N ASP A 192 34.12 -25.83 8.83
CA ASP A 192 33.36 -24.80 9.53
C ASP A 192 33.75 -23.36 9.09
N GLY A 193 32.86 -22.41 9.34
CA GLY A 193 33.09 -20.97 9.10
C GLY A 193 32.45 -20.42 7.82
N THR A 194 32.06 -21.27 6.86
CA THR A 194 31.57 -20.79 5.54
C THR A 194 30.06 -20.48 5.49
N CYS A 195 29.26 -21.02 6.43
CA CYS A 195 27.80 -20.96 6.36
C CYS A 195 27.22 -19.54 6.39
N GLU A 196 27.77 -18.63 7.21
CA GLU A 196 27.26 -17.26 7.31
C GLU A 196 27.48 -16.47 6.03
N TYR A 197 28.67 -16.57 5.43
CA TYR A 197 28.98 -15.94 4.14
C TYR A 197 28.03 -16.45 3.04
N VAL A 198 27.82 -17.76 2.98
CA VAL A 198 26.90 -18.39 2.01
C VAL A 198 25.45 -17.97 2.26
N TYR A 199 25.04 -17.77 3.52
CA TYR A 199 23.72 -17.22 3.83
C TYR A 199 23.51 -15.83 3.20
N TYR A 200 24.48 -14.91 3.34
CA TYR A 200 24.38 -13.58 2.73
C TYR A 200 24.45 -13.63 1.20
N PHE A 201 25.25 -14.53 0.64
CA PHE A 201 25.25 -14.79 -0.81
C PHE A 201 23.86 -15.24 -1.29
N MET A 202 23.24 -16.22 -0.62
CA MET A 202 21.90 -16.70 -0.96
C MET A 202 20.85 -15.59 -0.86
N TYR A 203 20.97 -14.71 0.14
CA TYR A 203 20.11 -13.54 0.28
C TYR A 203 20.26 -12.58 -0.92
N LEU A 204 21.49 -12.24 -1.32
CA LEU A 204 21.74 -11.41 -2.50
C LEU A 204 21.17 -12.06 -3.78
N GLN A 205 21.41 -13.35 -3.99
CA GLN A 205 20.90 -14.05 -5.18
C GLN A 205 19.38 -14.05 -5.24
N LYS A 206 18.69 -14.09 -4.10
CA LYS A 206 17.23 -13.95 -4.02
C LYS A 206 16.78 -12.53 -4.41
N GLU A 207 17.41 -11.51 -3.86
CA GLU A 207 17.03 -10.11 -4.10
C GLU A 207 17.33 -9.65 -5.53
N SER A 208 18.39 -10.17 -6.13
CA SER A 208 18.74 -9.96 -7.54
C SER A 208 17.93 -10.84 -8.50
N ASN A 209 16.99 -11.64 -7.99
CA ASN A 209 16.16 -12.56 -8.77
C ASN A 209 16.93 -13.67 -9.52
N ASN A 210 18.22 -13.85 -9.22
CA ASN A 210 19.12 -14.84 -9.83
C ASN A 210 18.78 -16.29 -9.44
N LEU A 211 17.93 -16.49 -8.43
CA LEU A 211 17.42 -17.80 -8.01
C LEU A 211 16.17 -18.24 -8.78
N THR A 212 15.57 -17.43 -9.66
CA THR A 212 14.37 -17.81 -10.42
C THR A 212 14.71 -18.59 -11.69
N SER A 213 13.96 -19.65 -11.98
CA SER A 213 14.05 -20.35 -13.26
C SER A 213 13.14 -19.61 -14.24
N VAL A 214 13.65 -19.20 -15.39
CA VAL A 214 12.83 -18.55 -16.43
C VAL A 214 11.75 -19.53 -16.91
N GLY A 215 10.48 -19.13 -16.87
CA GLY A 215 9.38 -19.86 -17.53
C GLY A 215 8.51 -20.82 -16.68
N THR A 216 8.69 -20.91 -15.35
CA THR A 216 7.83 -21.76 -14.50
C THR A 216 6.83 -20.96 -13.66
N ALA A 217 5.56 -21.35 -13.66
CA ALA A 217 4.47 -20.69 -12.90
C ALA A 217 4.70 -20.66 -11.37
N MET A 218 5.58 -21.53 -10.84
CA MET A 218 6.06 -21.48 -9.46
C MET A 218 7.60 -21.49 -9.44
N PRO A 219 8.27 -20.44 -8.93
CA PRO A 219 9.72 -20.42 -8.80
C PRO A 219 10.19 -21.49 -7.79
N GLY A 220 11.23 -22.24 -8.17
CA GLY A 220 11.84 -23.28 -7.35
C GLY A 220 13.35 -23.40 -7.58
N LEU A 221 14.08 -23.73 -6.52
CA LEU A 221 15.52 -23.92 -6.46
C LEU A 221 15.82 -25.41 -6.26
N SER A 222 15.88 -26.15 -7.36
CA SER A 222 16.17 -27.59 -7.34
C SER A 222 17.53 -27.89 -6.71
N ALA A 223 17.70 -29.11 -6.19
CA ALA A 223 18.97 -29.54 -5.60
C ALA A 223 20.16 -29.40 -6.56
N ASN A 224 19.97 -29.72 -7.84
CA ASN A 224 21.03 -29.60 -8.86
C ASN A 224 21.40 -28.14 -9.08
N ARG A 225 20.40 -27.25 -9.19
CA ARG A 225 20.64 -25.82 -9.37
C ARG A 225 21.32 -25.20 -8.15
N LEU A 226 20.90 -25.56 -6.94
CA LEU A 226 21.55 -25.11 -5.71
C LEU A 226 23.03 -25.52 -5.68
N LYS A 227 23.34 -26.78 -6.01
CA LYS A 227 24.73 -27.27 -6.04
C LYS A 227 25.58 -26.61 -7.12
N SER A 228 24.99 -26.26 -8.27
CA SER A 228 25.70 -25.63 -9.38
C SER A 228 25.83 -24.11 -9.27
N LEU A 229 25.27 -23.48 -8.22
CA LEU A 229 25.46 -22.05 -8.01
C LEU A 229 26.95 -21.74 -7.87
N LEU A 230 27.41 -20.82 -8.71
CA LEU A 230 28.76 -20.29 -8.72
C LEU A 230 28.89 -19.23 -7.63
N ILE A 231 29.81 -19.43 -6.69
CA ILE A 231 30.04 -18.54 -5.54
C ILE A 231 31.50 -18.09 -5.51
N PRO A 232 31.78 -16.79 -5.30
CA PRO A 232 33.13 -16.30 -5.09
C PRO A 232 33.48 -16.53 -3.62
N LEU A 233 34.48 -17.37 -3.36
CA LEU A 233 34.85 -17.80 -2.01
C LEU A 233 36.09 -17.02 -1.52
N PRO A 234 35.97 -16.20 -0.46
CA PRO A 234 37.11 -15.53 0.17
C PRO A 234 37.88 -16.48 1.11
N PRO A 235 39.08 -16.09 1.55
CA PRO A 235 39.70 -16.58 2.79
C PRO A 235 38.74 -16.61 3.98
N ILE A 236 38.85 -17.60 4.89
CA ILE A 236 37.96 -17.68 6.08
C ILE A 236 38.05 -16.42 6.94
N ALA A 237 39.25 -15.88 7.13
CA ALA A 237 39.44 -14.66 7.92
C ALA A 237 38.67 -13.49 7.30
N GLU A 238 38.70 -13.34 5.98
CA GLU A 238 37.95 -12.32 5.27
C GLU A 238 36.43 -12.57 5.28
N GLN A 239 35.99 -13.83 5.15
CA GLN A 239 34.57 -14.18 5.31
C GLN A 239 34.02 -13.66 6.63
N ASN A 240 34.74 -13.86 7.74
CA ASN A 240 34.35 -13.35 9.05
C ASN A 240 34.32 -11.81 9.08
N ARG A 241 35.34 -11.14 8.54
CA ARG A 241 35.35 -9.66 8.46
C ARG A 241 34.16 -9.13 7.66
N ILE A 242 33.79 -9.80 6.56
CA ILE A 242 32.63 -9.45 5.74
C ILE A 242 31.34 -9.64 6.55
N THR A 243 31.13 -10.80 7.17
CA THR A 243 29.88 -11.11 7.87
C THR A 243 29.70 -10.21 9.09
N ASP A 244 30.75 -9.93 9.85
CA ASP A 244 30.73 -9.00 10.98
C ASP A 244 30.38 -7.59 10.51
N LYS A 245 30.98 -7.11 9.42
CA LYS A 245 30.65 -5.80 8.86
C LYS A 245 29.19 -5.70 8.41
N LEU A 246 28.64 -6.78 7.83
CA LEU A 246 27.23 -6.84 7.44
C LEU A 246 26.29 -6.79 8.65
N LYS A 247 26.64 -7.51 9.73
CA LYS A 247 25.88 -7.49 11.00
C LYS A 247 25.84 -6.09 11.62
N ASP A 248 26.93 -5.34 11.53
CA ASP A 248 27.00 -3.96 12.03
C ASP A 248 26.15 -2.98 11.21
N VAL A 249 26.19 -3.11 9.88
CA VAL A 249 25.61 -2.12 8.97
C VAL A 249 24.10 -2.33 8.77
N PHE A 250 23.63 -3.59 8.77
CA PHE A 250 22.22 -3.90 8.45
C PHE A 250 21.20 -3.25 9.38
N PRO A 251 21.38 -3.21 10.72
CA PRO A 251 20.47 -2.51 11.62
C PRO A 251 20.33 -1.01 11.27
N VAL A 252 21.41 -0.37 10.82
CA VAL A 252 21.40 1.04 10.41
C VAL A 252 20.61 1.21 9.11
N VAL A 253 20.78 0.30 8.15
CA VAL A 253 20.04 0.32 6.88
C VAL A 253 18.55 0.10 7.10
N GLU A 254 18.16 -0.80 8.01
CA GLU A 254 16.77 -1.05 8.38
C GLU A 254 16.13 0.17 9.05
N LYS A 255 16.87 0.85 9.94
CA LYS A 255 16.43 2.12 10.53
C LYS A 255 16.21 3.21 9.48
N TYR A 256 17.13 3.33 8.52
CA TYR A 256 17.01 4.28 7.41
C TYR A 256 15.79 3.97 6.53
N ASP A 257 15.56 2.70 6.18
CA ASP A 257 14.40 2.30 5.36
C ASP A 257 13.08 2.69 6.03
N LYS A 258 12.95 2.42 7.35
CA LYS A 258 11.78 2.80 8.13
C LYS A 258 11.55 4.31 8.13
N ALA A 259 12.58 5.11 8.42
CA ALA A 259 12.48 6.56 8.43
C ALA A 259 12.09 7.14 7.07
N GLN A 260 12.63 6.59 5.98
CA GLN A 260 12.29 7.01 4.62
C GLN A 260 10.83 6.71 4.28
N ASN A 261 10.32 5.53 4.68
CA ASN A 261 8.93 5.15 4.46
C ASN A 261 7.96 6.07 5.22
N GLU A 262 8.26 6.38 6.48
CA GLU A 262 7.48 7.34 7.28
C GLU A 262 7.48 8.74 6.65
N GLN A 263 8.64 9.22 6.19
CA GLN A 263 8.73 10.50 5.48
C GLN A 263 7.90 10.52 4.19
N ASN A 264 7.94 9.44 3.40
CA ASN A 264 7.17 9.34 2.16
C ASN A 264 5.65 9.34 2.43
N LEU A 265 5.21 8.65 3.48
CA LEU A 265 3.81 8.65 3.90
C LEU A 265 3.38 10.04 4.37
N LEU A 266 4.23 10.73 5.14
CA LEU A 266 3.96 12.10 5.56
C LEU A 266 3.86 13.03 4.36
N ASN A 267 4.84 13.03 3.46
CA ASN A 267 4.85 13.87 2.26
C ASN A 267 3.65 13.64 1.35
N SER A 268 3.17 12.40 1.23
CA SER A 268 2.01 12.09 0.39
C SER A 268 0.67 12.48 1.03
N SER A 269 0.59 12.58 2.36
CA SER A 269 -0.67 12.83 3.08
C SER A 269 -0.80 14.23 3.69
N ILE A 270 0.32 14.92 3.95
CA ILE A 270 0.36 16.18 4.71
C ILE A 270 -0.51 17.26 4.08
N ASN A 271 -0.49 17.39 2.75
CA ASN A 271 -1.28 18.38 2.04
C ASN A 271 -2.79 18.15 2.22
N ASP A 272 -3.23 16.90 2.22
CA ASP A 272 -4.63 16.55 2.44
C ASP A 272 -5.04 16.78 3.90
N VAL A 273 -4.16 16.48 4.86
CA VAL A 273 -4.39 16.77 6.28
C VAL A 273 -4.52 18.27 6.53
N ILE A 274 -3.60 19.08 5.98
CA ILE A 274 -3.63 20.54 6.13
C ILE A 274 -4.90 21.11 5.48
N LYS A 275 -5.28 20.66 4.27
CA LYS A 275 -6.53 21.08 3.63
C LYS A 275 -7.75 20.77 4.49
N LYS A 276 -7.84 19.57 5.07
CA LYS A 276 -8.94 19.20 5.98
C LYS A 276 -8.98 20.12 7.21
N SER A 277 -7.84 20.41 7.82
CA SER A 277 -7.74 21.30 8.98
C SER A 277 -8.18 22.73 8.64
N ILE A 278 -7.73 23.29 7.52
CA ILE A 278 -8.16 24.63 7.05
C ILE A 278 -9.68 24.69 6.87
N LEU A 279 -10.27 23.67 6.23
CA LEU A 279 -11.71 23.61 6.03
C LEU A 279 -12.46 23.47 7.36
N GLN A 280 -11.91 22.72 8.32
CA GLN A 280 -12.52 22.57 9.64
C GLN A 280 -12.54 23.90 10.39
N GLU A 281 -11.41 24.61 10.42
CA GLU A 281 -11.33 25.95 11.03
C GLU A 281 -12.23 26.95 10.30
N ALA A 282 -12.42 26.81 8.99
CA ALA A 282 -13.35 27.62 8.21
C ALA A 282 -14.80 27.43 8.66
N ILE A 283 -15.28 26.19 8.72
CA ILE A 283 -16.69 25.92 9.04
C ILE A 283 -17.01 26.08 10.53
N GLN A 284 -15.97 26.23 11.38
CA GLN A 284 -16.09 26.55 12.80
C GLN A 284 -16.00 28.06 13.09
N GLY A 285 -15.86 28.90 12.05
CA GLY A 285 -15.78 30.36 12.20
C GLY A 285 -14.47 30.86 12.82
N ARG A 286 -13.40 30.06 12.74
CA ARG A 286 -12.07 30.36 13.32
C ARG A 286 -11.04 30.79 12.28
N LEU A 287 -11.32 30.57 10.99
CA LEU A 287 -10.38 30.89 9.91
C LEU A 287 -10.23 32.40 9.65
N VAL A 288 -11.28 33.18 9.88
CA VAL A 288 -11.31 34.63 9.69
C VAL A 288 -11.89 35.32 10.93
N PRO A 289 -11.52 36.59 11.20
CA PRO A 289 -12.14 37.35 12.29
C PRO A 289 -13.65 37.53 12.13
N GLN A 290 -14.39 37.51 13.24
CA GLN A 290 -15.80 37.86 13.31
C GLN A 290 -15.98 39.39 13.24
N ILE A 291 -16.76 39.90 12.28
CA ILE A 291 -16.98 41.34 12.09
C ILE A 291 -18.45 41.68 12.37
N THR A 292 -18.70 42.48 13.40
CA THR A 292 -20.07 42.84 13.84
C THR A 292 -20.88 43.59 12.78
N ASN A 293 -20.22 44.37 11.93
CA ASN A 293 -20.88 45.17 10.88
C ASN A 293 -21.33 44.33 9.66
N GLU A 294 -20.99 43.03 9.62
CA GLU A 294 -21.41 42.12 8.55
C GLU A 294 -22.78 41.48 8.80
N GLY A 295 -23.42 41.82 9.93
CA GLY A 295 -24.75 41.33 10.30
C GLY A 295 -24.72 39.95 10.96
N THR A 296 -25.86 39.27 10.98
CA THR A 296 -26.01 37.93 11.56
C THR A 296 -26.59 36.94 10.57
N ALA A 297 -26.37 35.65 10.81
CA ALA A 297 -27.01 34.58 10.04
C ALA A 297 -28.53 34.60 10.16
N GLN A 298 -29.08 35.09 11.27
CA GLN A 298 -30.52 35.23 11.50
C GLN A 298 -31.14 36.28 10.56
N GLU A 299 -30.46 37.40 10.34
CA GLU A 299 -30.87 38.41 9.35
C GLU A 299 -30.89 37.84 7.94
N LEU A 300 -29.87 37.06 7.57
CA LEU A 300 -29.81 36.39 6.27
C LEU A 300 -30.93 35.34 6.10
N LEU A 301 -31.24 34.57 7.15
CA LEU A 301 -32.35 33.61 7.13
C LEU A 301 -33.71 34.30 6.97
N GLU A 302 -33.90 35.46 7.58
CA GLU A 302 -35.13 36.24 7.43
C GLU A 302 -35.26 36.80 6.00
N GLN A 303 -34.16 37.25 5.38
CA GLN A 303 -34.14 37.64 3.96
C GLN A 303 -34.52 36.46 3.04
N ILE A 304 -33.97 35.27 3.29
CA ILE A 304 -34.32 34.05 2.55
C ILE A 304 -35.80 33.73 2.69
N LYS A 305 -36.34 33.83 3.91
CA LYS A 305 -37.75 33.58 4.20
C LYS A 305 -38.66 34.57 3.45
N GLN A 306 -38.31 35.85 3.43
CA GLN A 306 -39.05 36.88 2.70
C GLN A 306 -39.04 36.62 1.18
N GLU A 307 -37.89 36.27 0.62
CA GLU A 307 -37.79 35.94 -0.81
C GLU A 307 -38.60 34.68 -1.15
N LYS A 308 -38.57 33.64 -0.30
CA LYS A 308 -39.42 32.45 -0.49
C LYS A 308 -40.91 32.80 -0.46
N GLN A 309 -41.36 33.68 0.45
CA GLN A 309 -42.74 34.15 0.48
C GLN A 309 -43.13 34.87 -0.80
N LYS A 310 -42.24 35.71 -1.35
CA LYS A 310 -42.43 36.39 -2.63
C LYS A 310 -42.56 35.39 -3.78
N LEU A 311 -41.65 34.40 -3.87
CA LEU A 311 -41.71 33.35 -4.88
C LEU A 311 -42.98 32.49 -4.82
N VAL A 312 -43.54 32.26 -3.62
CA VAL A 312 -44.85 31.61 -3.46
C VAL A 312 -45.99 32.48 -3.99
N LYS A 313 -45.98 33.80 -3.70
CA LYS A 313 -46.97 34.74 -4.23
C LYS A 313 -46.93 34.83 -5.76
N GLU A 314 -45.75 34.73 -6.34
CA GLU A 314 -45.53 34.71 -7.80
C GLU A 314 -45.88 33.34 -8.45
N GLY A 315 -46.24 32.32 -7.67
CA GLY A 315 -46.55 30.99 -8.18
C GLY A 315 -45.34 30.15 -8.61
N LYS A 316 -44.11 30.64 -8.40
CA LYS A 316 -42.86 29.94 -8.73
C LYS A 316 -42.46 28.89 -7.69
N LEU A 317 -43.04 28.97 -6.49
CA LEU A 317 -42.76 28.07 -5.37
C LEU A 317 -44.06 27.52 -4.77
N LYS A 318 -44.06 26.26 -4.32
CA LYS A 318 -45.20 25.68 -3.60
C LYS A 318 -45.26 26.22 -2.17
N LYS A 319 -46.49 26.36 -1.63
CA LYS A 319 -46.71 26.77 -0.21
C LYS A 319 -45.98 25.88 0.80
N SER A 320 -45.78 24.60 0.49
CA SER A 320 -45.04 23.66 1.33
C SER A 320 -43.57 24.03 1.54
N ALA A 321 -43.00 24.93 0.75
CA ALA A 321 -41.63 25.37 0.94
C ALA A 321 -41.49 26.49 2.00
N LEU A 322 -42.59 26.94 2.62
CA LEU A 322 -42.56 27.88 3.75
C LEU A 322 -42.55 27.19 5.12
N THR A 323 -42.62 25.86 5.17
CA THR A 323 -42.53 25.08 6.41
C THR A 323 -41.08 24.89 6.82
N ASP A 324 -40.41 26.00 7.10
CA ASP A 324 -39.01 25.98 7.54
C ASP A 324 -38.91 25.64 9.02
N SER A 325 -37.87 24.88 9.37
CA SER A 325 -37.49 24.69 10.76
C SER A 325 -36.58 25.83 11.22
N VAL A 326 -36.61 26.13 12.52
CA VAL A 326 -35.68 27.08 13.14
C VAL A 326 -34.82 26.31 14.13
N ILE A 327 -33.51 26.44 13.99
CA ILE A 327 -32.54 25.87 14.91
C ILE A 327 -31.95 26.98 15.77
N TYR A 328 -31.93 26.77 17.09
CA TYR A 328 -31.36 27.73 18.03
C TYR A 328 -30.74 27.01 19.23
N LYS A 329 -29.87 27.72 19.96
CA LYS A 329 -29.28 27.26 21.22
C LYS A 329 -30.10 27.84 22.38
N GLY A 330 -30.58 26.97 23.28
CA GLY A 330 -31.32 27.36 24.47
C GLY A 330 -30.42 27.85 25.61
N ASP A 331 -31.02 28.43 26.65
CA ASP A 331 -30.32 28.90 27.85
C ASP A 331 -29.64 27.78 28.64
N ASP A 332 -30.07 26.53 28.42
CA ASP A 332 -29.49 25.31 28.98
C ASP A 332 -28.29 24.77 28.17
N ASN A 333 -27.80 25.56 27.20
CA ASN A 333 -26.73 25.22 26.26
C ASN A 333 -27.03 24.05 25.31
N LYS A 334 -28.29 23.62 25.19
CA LYS A 334 -28.71 22.61 24.23
C LYS A 334 -29.17 23.21 22.91
N TYR A 335 -29.12 22.41 21.85
CA TYR A 335 -29.62 22.80 20.53
C TYR A 335 -30.99 22.21 20.26
N TYR A 336 -31.90 23.06 19.80
CA TYR A 336 -33.28 22.69 19.51
C TYR A 336 -33.64 23.03 18.07
N GLU A 337 -34.36 22.12 17.41
CA GLU A 337 -35.00 22.35 16.11
C GLU A 337 -36.52 22.45 16.30
N GLN A 338 -37.08 23.62 16.00
CA GLN A 338 -38.52 23.86 16.04
C GLN A 338 -39.12 23.67 14.65
N ILE A 339 -40.09 22.75 14.54
CA ILE A 339 -40.84 22.45 13.31
C ILE A 339 -42.34 22.66 13.60
N GLY A 340 -42.85 23.85 13.24
CA GLY A 340 -44.20 24.25 13.62
C GLY A 340 -44.36 24.28 15.15
N SER A 341 -45.24 23.43 15.70
CA SER A 341 -45.44 23.28 17.14
C SER A 341 -44.53 22.23 17.81
N LYS A 342 -43.78 21.44 17.03
CA LYS A 342 -42.92 20.38 17.55
C LYS A 342 -41.53 20.93 17.85
N LEU A 343 -41.04 20.68 19.06
CA LEU A 343 -39.67 20.98 19.50
C LEU A 343 -38.87 19.68 19.58
N ILE A 344 -37.68 19.65 18.98
CA ILE A 344 -36.81 18.46 18.94
C ILE A 344 -35.44 18.86 19.49
N ASP A 345 -34.94 18.14 20.49
CA ASP A 345 -33.54 18.26 20.95
C ASP A 345 -32.64 17.59 19.89
N ILE A 346 -31.73 18.37 19.33
CA ILE A 346 -30.76 17.94 18.30
C ILE A 346 -29.32 18.13 18.77
N THR A 347 -29.09 18.26 20.09
CA THR A 347 -27.76 18.53 20.65
C THR A 347 -26.73 17.50 20.20
N ASP A 348 -27.11 16.23 20.18
CA ASP A 348 -26.24 15.12 19.75
C ASP A 348 -25.95 15.12 18.24
N ASP A 349 -26.73 15.86 17.43
CA ASP A 349 -26.51 16.02 15.99
C ASP A 349 -25.54 17.17 15.68
N ILE A 350 -25.24 18.05 16.65
CA ILE A 350 -24.37 19.21 16.45
C ILE A 350 -22.91 18.81 16.60
N PRO A 351 -22.11 18.88 15.51
CA PRO A 351 -20.76 18.33 15.52
C PRO A 351 -19.75 19.22 16.26
N PHE A 352 -20.02 20.52 16.37
CA PHE A 352 -19.13 21.50 17.00
C PHE A 352 -19.86 22.82 17.29
N GLU A 353 -19.26 23.62 18.16
CA GLU A 353 -19.70 24.98 18.47
C GLU A 353 -19.34 25.96 17.34
N ILE A 354 -20.23 26.93 17.10
CA ILE A 354 -20.09 27.98 16.09
C ILE A 354 -20.17 29.38 16.75
N PRO A 355 -19.68 30.44 16.09
CA PRO A 355 -19.82 31.81 16.60
C PRO A 355 -21.29 32.21 16.85
N ASN A 356 -21.52 33.09 17.82
CA ASN A 356 -22.88 33.54 18.18
C ASN A 356 -23.61 34.30 17.05
N THR A 357 -22.85 34.85 16.08
CA THR A 357 -23.37 35.51 14.88
C THR A 357 -23.84 34.51 13.82
N TRP A 358 -23.48 33.23 13.96
CA TRP A 358 -23.82 32.17 13.02
C TRP A 358 -25.08 31.43 13.44
N SER A 359 -25.60 30.57 12.57
CA SER A 359 -26.71 29.67 12.90
C SER A 359 -26.53 28.33 12.23
N TRP A 360 -26.91 27.25 12.93
CA TRP A 360 -27.08 25.96 12.28
C TRP A 360 -28.35 25.97 11.43
N VAL A 361 -28.30 25.40 10.24
CA VAL A 361 -29.44 25.35 9.33
C VAL A 361 -29.44 24.05 8.53
N ARG A 362 -30.63 23.58 8.15
CA ARG A 362 -30.80 22.46 7.21
C ARG A 362 -30.65 22.98 5.78
N ILE A 363 -29.89 22.28 4.93
CA ILE A 363 -29.60 22.71 3.54
C ILE A 363 -30.85 23.04 2.72
N GLY A 364 -31.95 22.31 2.95
CA GLY A 364 -33.21 22.50 2.22
C GLY A 364 -33.88 23.86 2.48
N ILE A 365 -33.50 24.58 3.54
CA ILE A 365 -33.97 25.94 3.80
C ILE A 365 -33.33 26.94 2.83
N LEU A 366 -32.07 26.70 2.47
CA LEU A 366 -31.23 27.62 1.71
C LEU A 366 -31.36 27.45 0.19
N PHE A 367 -31.60 26.21 -0.27
CA PHE A 367 -31.57 25.86 -1.69
C PHE A 367 -32.86 25.22 -2.18
N ALA A 368 -33.33 25.67 -3.34
CA ALA A 368 -34.26 24.94 -4.17
C ALA A 368 -33.57 23.71 -4.75
N HIS A 369 -34.23 22.56 -4.59
CA HIS A 369 -33.70 21.27 -4.99
C HIS A 369 -34.43 20.69 -6.21
N ASN A 370 -33.67 20.09 -7.11
CA ASN A 370 -34.21 19.23 -8.16
C ASN A 370 -33.29 18.02 -8.40
N ASN A 371 -33.90 16.84 -8.52
CA ASN A 371 -33.25 15.68 -9.12
C ASN A 371 -33.53 15.71 -10.62
N GLY A 372 -32.47 15.65 -11.42
CA GLY A 372 -32.55 15.71 -12.88
C GLY A 372 -33.49 14.65 -13.50
N LYS A 373 -33.66 14.69 -14.82
CA LYS A 373 -34.64 13.87 -15.52
C LYS A 373 -34.20 12.40 -15.57
N GLN A 374 -35.12 11.49 -15.26
CA GLN A 374 -34.91 10.05 -15.42
C GLN A 374 -35.03 9.64 -16.90
N LEU A 375 -34.11 8.80 -17.36
CA LEU A 375 -34.12 8.26 -18.72
C LEU A 375 -35.09 7.07 -18.81
N ASN A 376 -36.21 7.26 -19.50
CA ASN A 376 -37.25 6.23 -19.71
C ASN A 376 -37.48 6.02 -21.22
N GLN A 377 -37.86 4.79 -21.63
CA GLN A 377 -38.11 4.44 -23.04
C GLN A 377 -39.23 5.27 -23.69
N SER A 378 -40.14 5.83 -22.90
CA SER A 378 -41.22 6.71 -23.35
C SER A 378 -40.81 8.17 -23.60
N ASN A 379 -39.56 8.56 -23.31
CA ASN A 379 -39.10 9.95 -23.44
C ASN A 379 -38.70 10.30 -24.89
N SER A 380 -39.68 10.33 -25.79
CA SER A 380 -39.48 10.60 -27.22
C SER A 380 -40.01 11.97 -27.69
N SER A 381 -40.63 12.75 -26.80
CA SER A 381 -41.18 14.09 -27.06
C SER A 381 -40.29 15.19 -26.49
N GLY A 382 -40.19 16.33 -27.20
CA GLY A 382 -39.47 17.52 -26.77
C GLY A 382 -38.13 17.76 -27.48
N LYS A 383 -37.38 18.77 -27.03
CA LYS A 383 -36.09 19.17 -27.61
C LYS A 383 -35.01 18.15 -27.27
N PHE A 384 -34.22 17.75 -28.25
CA PHE A 384 -33.12 16.79 -28.07
C PHE A 384 -31.86 17.52 -27.60
N LEU A 385 -31.58 17.47 -26.30
CA LEU A 385 -30.55 18.27 -25.64
C LEU A 385 -29.49 17.41 -24.94
N GLU A 386 -28.30 17.97 -24.82
CA GLU A 386 -27.18 17.37 -24.09
C GLU A 386 -27.40 17.45 -22.58
N TYR A 387 -26.97 16.40 -21.89
CA TYR A 387 -27.06 16.32 -20.44
C TYR A 387 -25.79 15.75 -19.81
N ILE A 388 -25.56 16.10 -18.54
CA ILE A 388 -24.51 15.52 -17.72
C ILE A 388 -25.06 14.46 -16.77
N THR A 389 -24.21 13.49 -16.46
CA THR A 389 -24.44 12.42 -15.49
C THR A 389 -23.42 12.48 -14.36
N THR A 390 -23.54 11.61 -13.36
CA THR A 390 -22.54 11.51 -12.29
C THR A 390 -21.14 11.17 -12.82
N SER A 391 -20.99 10.55 -14.00
CA SER A 391 -19.66 10.32 -14.58
C SER A 391 -18.99 11.58 -15.15
N ASN A 392 -19.75 12.65 -15.36
CA ASN A 392 -19.23 13.91 -15.89
C ASN A 392 -18.83 14.89 -14.78
N LEU A 393 -19.28 14.70 -13.54
CA LEU A 393 -19.10 15.64 -12.43
C LEU A 393 -17.91 15.23 -11.55
N TYR A 394 -16.96 16.14 -11.35
CA TYR A 394 -15.79 15.99 -10.47
C TYR A 394 -15.72 17.14 -9.47
N TRP A 395 -14.96 17.00 -8.38
CA TRP A 395 -14.87 18.05 -7.35
C TRP A 395 -14.36 19.40 -7.89
N ASP A 396 -13.56 19.39 -8.94
CA ASP A 396 -12.85 20.54 -9.50
C ASP A 396 -13.27 20.87 -10.93
N GLY A 397 -14.36 20.28 -11.41
CA GLY A 397 -14.90 20.61 -12.72
C GLY A 397 -15.75 19.51 -13.34
N PHE A 398 -15.93 19.62 -14.65
CA PHE A 398 -16.75 18.70 -15.42
C PHE A 398 -15.98 18.14 -16.59
N ASN A 399 -16.15 16.84 -16.84
CA ASN A 399 -15.75 16.23 -18.11
C ASN A 399 -16.92 16.33 -19.08
N LEU A 400 -16.85 17.32 -19.97
CA LEU A 400 -17.87 17.60 -20.98
C LEU A 400 -17.58 16.93 -22.33
N ASN A 401 -16.59 16.04 -22.39
CA ASN A 401 -16.34 15.29 -23.61
C ASN A 401 -17.42 14.21 -23.78
N ASN A 402 -17.98 14.11 -25.00
CA ASN A 402 -18.97 13.09 -25.36
C ASN A 402 -20.23 13.09 -24.48
N LEU A 403 -20.90 14.24 -24.39
CA LEU A 403 -22.19 14.33 -23.70
C LEU A 403 -23.26 13.48 -24.38
N LYS A 404 -24.08 12.84 -23.55
CA LYS A 404 -25.25 12.09 -24.02
C LYS A 404 -26.39 13.06 -24.29
N LYS A 405 -27.34 12.63 -25.13
CA LYS A 405 -28.52 13.42 -25.49
C LYS A 405 -29.80 12.69 -25.12
N MET A 406 -30.83 13.43 -24.70
CA MET A 406 -32.19 12.92 -24.54
C MET A 406 -33.21 14.03 -24.80
N HIS A 407 -34.48 13.67 -24.98
CA HIS A 407 -35.53 14.64 -25.19
C HIS A 407 -35.98 15.28 -23.85
N PHE A 408 -36.24 16.59 -23.88
CA PHE A 408 -36.80 17.37 -22.78
C PHE A 408 -37.95 18.24 -23.27
N GLU A 409 -39.08 18.19 -22.57
CA GLU A 409 -40.21 19.11 -22.77
C GLU A 409 -39.92 20.48 -22.13
N GLU A 410 -40.62 21.54 -22.53
CA GLU A 410 -40.29 22.91 -22.12
C GLU A 410 -40.33 23.11 -20.59
N ASN A 411 -41.32 22.49 -19.92
CA ASN A 411 -41.44 22.45 -18.46
C ASN A 411 -40.33 21.63 -17.77
N GLU A 412 -39.78 20.63 -18.45
CA GLU A 412 -38.67 19.83 -17.96
C GLU A 412 -37.32 20.53 -18.14
N ILE A 413 -37.15 21.32 -19.20
CA ILE A 413 -35.94 22.12 -19.42
C ILE A 413 -35.78 23.10 -18.26
N GLU A 414 -36.83 23.88 -17.95
CA GLU A 414 -36.79 24.85 -16.86
C GLU A 414 -36.42 24.20 -15.51
N ARG A 415 -36.97 23.00 -15.25
CA ARG A 415 -36.75 22.28 -14.00
C ARG A 415 -35.38 21.61 -13.90
N ASN A 416 -34.93 20.96 -14.98
CA ASN A 416 -33.75 20.08 -14.95
C ASN A 416 -32.48 20.74 -15.50
N GLN A 417 -32.54 22.02 -15.92
CA GLN A 417 -31.35 22.77 -16.31
C GLN A 417 -30.55 23.26 -15.11
N ALA A 418 -29.23 23.08 -15.16
CA ALA A 418 -28.27 23.80 -14.34
C ALA A 418 -27.87 25.10 -15.05
N VAL A 419 -27.76 26.18 -14.29
CA VAL A 419 -27.27 27.49 -14.74
C VAL A 419 -26.08 27.92 -13.90
N LYS A 420 -25.39 28.97 -14.34
CA LYS A 420 -24.21 29.49 -13.65
C LYS A 420 -24.50 29.76 -12.16
N GLY A 421 -23.66 29.22 -11.28
CA GLY A 421 -23.76 29.34 -9.83
C GLY A 421 -24.58 28.24 -9.13
N ASP A 422 -25.23 27.34 -9.86
CA ASP A 422 -25.88 26.16 -9.27
C ASP A 422 -24.84 25.20 -8.69
N LEU A 423 -25.10 24.67 -7.50
CA LEU A 423 -24.30 23.61 -6.89
C LEU A 423 -24.87 22.25 -7.27
N LEU A 424 -24.07 21.42 -7.90
CA LEU A 424 -24.45 20.09 -8.35
C LEU A 424 -23.80 19.04 -7.44
N VAL A 425 -24.56 18.07 -6.94
CA VAL A 425 -24.09 17.04 -6.00
C VAL A 425 -24.50 15.64 -6.47
N CYS A 426 -23.56 14.70 -6.51
CA CYS A 426 -23.83 13.31 -6.86
C CYS A 426 -24.62 12.57 -5.76
N GLU A 427 -25.72 11.93 -6.15
CA GLU A 427 -26.50 11.03 -5.29
C GLU A 427 -25.80 9.67 -5.08
N GLY A 428 -25.15 9.18 -6.14
CA GLY A 428 -24.55 7.84 -6.22
C GLY A 428 -23.29 7.78 -7.10
N GLY A 429 -22.62 6.62 -7.11
CA GLY A 429 -21.29 6.44 -7.70
C GLY A 429 -20.19 6.90 -6.73
N ASP A 430 -19.99 8.21 -6.62
CA ASP A 430 -19.14 8.86 -5.61
C ASP A 430 -20.01 9.83 -4.80
N VAL A 431 -20.58 9.32 -3.72
CA VAL A 431 -21.67 9.95 -2.97
C VAL A 431 -21.20 11.27 -2.34
N GLY A 432 -21.93 12.36 -2.59
CA GLY A 432 -21.63 13.68 -2.04
C GLY A 432 -20.60 14.49 -2.83
N ARG A 433 -20.01 13.92 -3.89
CA ARG A 433 -19.15 14.67 -4.81
C ARG A 433 -19.90 15.84 -5.42
N ALA A 434 -19.36 17.05 -5.28
CA ALA A 434 -20.04 18.26 -5.67
C ALA A 434 -19.19 19.17 -6.56
N CYS A 435 -19.83 19.98 -7.39
CA CYS A 435 -19.17 21.03 -8.17
C CYS A 435 -20.15 22.16 -8.47
N ILE A 436 -19.64 23.37 -8.61
CA ILE A 436 -20.43 24.53 -9.03
C ILE A 436 -20.43 24.59 -10.55
N TRP A 437 -21.59 24.79 -11.16
CA TRP A 437 -21.68 25.05 -12.59
C TRP A 437 -21.23 26.48 -12.87
N GLU A 438 -20.03 26.67 -13.42
CA GLU A 438 -19.43 28.00 -13.65
C GLU A 438 -19.60 28.52 -15.08
N TYR A 439 -20.21 27.71 -15.96
CA TYR A 439 -20.37 28.04 -17.38
C TYR A 439 -21.59 28.93 -17.62
N ASP A 440 -21.45 29.87 -18.57
CA ASP A 440 -22.54 30.77 -18.96
C ASP A 440 -23.65 30.02 -19.73
N LEU A 441 -23.31 28.92 -20.41
CA LEU A 441 -24.27 28.07 -21.09
C LEU A 441 -24.93 27.09 -20.10
N PRO A 442 -26.28 26.99 -20.09
CA PRO A 442 -26.97 26.02 -19.26
C PRO A 442 -26.75 24.59 -19.76
N ILE A 443 -26.85 23.62 -18.86
CA ILE A 443 -26.77 22.20 -19.19
C ILE A 443 -27.90 21.40 -18.55
N MET A 444 -28.39 20.37 -19.24
CA MET A 444 -29.42 19.51 -18.66
C MET A 444 -28.81 18.47 -17.70
N LEU A 445 -29.59 18.06 -16.71
CA LEU A 445 -29.18 17.06 -15.72
C LEU A 445 -29.98 15.77 -15.88
N GLN A 446 -29.28 14.64 -15.77
CA GLN A 446 -29.89 13.32 -15.60
C GLN A 446 -30.18 13.04 -14.11
N ASN A 447 -31.05 12.07 -13.84
CA ASN A 447 -31.28 11.57 -12.48
C ASN A 447 -29.95 11.16 -11.82
N HIS A 448 -29.89 11.27 -10.48
CA HIS A 448 -28.69 11.08 -9.64
C HIS A 448 -27.71 12.25 -9.55
N ILE A 449 -28.04 13.40 -10.15
CA ILE A 449 -27.45 14.68 -9.80
C ILE A 449 -28.50 15.52 -9.07
N HIS A 450 -28.19 15.93 -7.85
CA HIS A 450 -28.94 16.95 -7.12
C HIS A 450 -28.50 18.33 -7.58
N LYS A 451 -29.44 19.12 -8.07
CA LYS A 451 -29.26 20.54 -8.33
C LYS A 451 -29.70 21.33 -7.12
N LEU A 452 -28.82 22.17 -6.59
CA LEU A 452 -29.09 23.12 -5.53
C LEU A 452 -28.96 24.54 -6.07
N ARG A 453 -30.08 25.26 -6.11
CA ARG A 453 -30.14 26.68 -6.50
C ARG A 453 -30.55 27.52 -5.29
N ALA A 454 -29.73 28.50 -4.92
CA ALA A 454 -30.01 29.30 -3.73
C ALA A 454 -31.33 30.09 -3.89
N TYR A 455 -32.14 30.16 -2.83
CA TYR A 455 -33.37 30.97 -2.84
C TYR A 455 -33.08 32.48 -2.81
N TYR A 456 -31.95 32.85 -2.20
CA TYR A 456 -31.46 34.20 -2.04
C TYR A 456 -29.94 34.18 -2.35
N PRO A 457 -29.31 35.29 -2.75
CA PRO A 457 -27.86 35.33 -2.95
C PRO A 457 -27.08 34.76 -1.76
N LEU A 458 -26.25 33.75 -2.04
CA LEU A 458 -25.38 33.05 -1.09
C LEU A 458 -24.02 32.84 -1.73
N CYS A 459 -22.97 32.69 -0.92
CA CYS A 459 -21.68 32.24 -1.44
C CYS A 459 -21.73 30.72 -1.67
N THR A 460 -22.15 30.27 -2.86
CA THR A 460 -22.25 28.83 -3.18
C THR A 460 -20.94 28.06 -2.92
N LYS A 461 -19.79 28.73 -3.12
CA LYS A 461 -18.46 28.18 -2.87
C LYS A 461 -18.23 27.77 -1.41
N TYR A 462 -18.85 28.46 -0.46
CA TYR A 462 -18.77 28.11 0.95
C TYR A 462 -19.42 26.74 1.23
N PHE A 463 -20.60 26.50 0.65
CA PHE A 463 -21.30 25.21 0.78
C PHE A 463 -20.57 24.09 0.05
N TYR A 464 -20.00 24.37 -1.12
CA TYR A 464 -19.10 23.43 -1.80
C TYR A 464 -17.97 22.95 -0.88
N TYR A 465 -17.32 23.86 -0.14
CA TYR A 465 -16.26 23.50 0.79
C TYR A 465 -16.74 22.67 1.99
N ILE A 466 -17.96 22.93 2.48
CA ILE A 466 -18.60 22.08 3.50
C ILE A 466 -18.82 20.66 2.97
N PHE A 467 -19.40 20.51 1.77
CA PHE A 467 -19.61 19.20 1.14
C PHE A 467 -18.29 18.46 0.93
N TYR A 468 -17.25 19.17 0.47
CA TYR A 468 -15.92 18.63 0.30
C TYR A 468 -15.36 18.10 1.62
N LEU A 469 -15.43 18.88 2.70
CA LEU A 469 -14.96 18.45 4.02
C LEU A 469 -15.78 17.26 4.53
N TYR A 470 -17.12 17.33 4.50
CA TYR A 470 -18.02 16.29 4.98
C TYR A 470 -17.79 14.96 4.26
N ASN A 471 -17.53 14.97 2.95
CA ASN A 471 -17.12 13.78 2.22
C ASN A 471 -15.75 13.27 2.71
N LYS A 472 -14.76 14.15 2.86
CA LYS A 472 -13.39 13.81 3.29
C LYS A 472 -13.28 13.26 4.71
N ILE A 473 -14.23 13.58 5.59
CA ILE A 473 -14.31 13.05 6.96
C ILE A 473 -15.36 11.92 7.11
N GLY A 474 -16.03 11.54 6.01
CA GLY A 474 -16.98 10.42 6.01
C GLY A 474 -18.36 10.72 6.57
N VAL A 475 -18.71 11.99 6.79
CA VAL A 475 -20.08 12.42 7.15
C VAL A 475 -21.04 12.15 5.98
N ILE A 476 -20.57 12.37 4.74
CA ILE A 476 -21.28 12.02 3.50
C ILE A 476 -20.47 10.97 2.74
N GLY A 477 -21.11 9.88 2.30
CA GLY A 477 -20.49 8.89 1.40
C GLY A 477 -19.41 8.00 2.02
N GLY A 478 -19.21 8.03 3.35
CA GLY A 478 -18.27 7.12 4.05
C GLY A 478 -18.80 5.69 4.15
N LYS A 479 -17.97 4.71 4.53
CA LYS A 479 -18.39 3.34 4.94
C LYS A 479 -18.57 3.33 6.47
N GLY A 480 -19.79 3.56 6.99
CA GLY A 480 -20.02 3.69 8.45
C GLY A 480 -21.41 4.21 8.84
N ILE A 481 -21.50 4.94 9.97
CA ILE A 481 -22.77 5.54 10.49
C ILE A 481 -23.18 6.80 9.70
N GLY A 482 -22.25 7.41 8.93
CA GLY A 482 -22.52 8.57 8.08
C GLY A 482 -23.49 8.28 6.92
N ILE A 483 -23.90 9.32 6.19
CA ILE A 483 -24.92 9.22 5.14
C ILE A 483 -24.39 8.37 3.96
N GLN A 484 -24.80 7.09 3.92
CA GLN A 484 -24.34 6.10 2.93
C GLN A 484 -24.84 6.35 1.51
N GLY A 485 -26.04 6.91 1.38
CA GLY A 485 -26.63 7.32 0.10
C GLY A 485 -27.23 8.72 0.25
N PHE A 486 -26.88 9.62 -0.66
CA PHE A 486 -27.22 11.04 -0.49
C PHE A 486 -28.61 11.37 -1.05
N SER A 487 -29.63 10.60 -0.66
CA SER A 487 -31.01 10.81 -1.13
C SER A 487 -31.47 12.26 -0.95
N ALA A 488 -32.47 12.69 -1.73
CA ALA A 488 -33.03 14.05 -1.62
C ALA A 488 -33.39 14.44 -0.17
N LYS A 489 -33.96 13.50 0.60
CA LYS A 489 -34.29 13.70 2.02
C LYS A 489 -33.05 13.90 2.88
N ALA A 490 -32.01 13.08 2.69
CA ALA A 490 -30.76 13.18 3.43
C ALA A 490 -30.03 14.50 3.12
N LEU A 491 -30.00 14.89 1.84
CA LEU A 491 -29.46 16.17 1.39
C LEU A 491 -30.21 17.35 2.04
N HIS A 492 -31.55 17.39 1.96
CA HIS A 492 -32.35 18.45 2.58
C HIS A 492 -32.10 18.59 4.08
N ASN A 493 -31.94 17.46 4.77
CA ASN A 493 -31.73 17.41 6.21
C ASN A 493 -30.27 17.61 6.63
N THR A 494 -29.33 17.79 5.70
CA THR A 494 -27.92 17.98 6.04
C THR A 494 -27.75 19.28 6.84
N LEU A 495 -27.16 19.18 8.04
CA LEU A 495 -26.84 20.32 8.90
C LEU A 495 -25.59 21.03 8.41
N VAL A 496 -25.70 22.33 8.22
CA VAL A 496 -24.59 23.18 7.81
C VAL A 496 -24.52 24.44 8.68
N PRO A 497 -23.32 24.92 9.02
CA PRO A 497 -23.15 26.17 9.74
C PRO A 497 -23.28 27.34 8.76
N LEU A 498 -24.13 28.31 9.07
CA LEU A 498 -24.41 29.48 8.24
C LEU A 498 -23.81 30.75 8.89
N PRO A 499 -22.80 31.38 8.27
CA PRO A 499 -22.32 32.73 8.59
C PRO A 499 -23.18 33.81 7.90
N PRO A 500 -23.02 35.09 8.28
CA PRO A 500 -23.43 36.22 7.44
C PRO A 500 -22.78 36.17 6.05
N LEU A 501 -23.45 36.73 5.03
CA LEU A 501 -23.04 36.59 3.63
C LEU A 501 -21.61 37.08 3.34
N ASN A 502 -21.25 38.26 3.83
CA ASN A 502 -19.91 38.84 3.63
C ASN A 502 -18.81 37.97 4.27
N GLU A 503 -19.12 37.35 5.41
CA GLU A 503 -18.19 36.44 6.08
C GLU A 503 -17.98 35.15 5.26
N GLN A 504 -19.03 34.62 4.63
CA GLN A 504 -18.92 33.46 3.72
C GLN A 504 -17.90 33.73 2.59
N GLU A 505 -17.94 34.92 2.00
CA GLU A 505 -17.02 35.33 0.92
C GLU A 505 -15.57 35.46 1.43
N ARG A 506 -15.39 36.10 2.59
CA ARG A 506 -14.07 36.22 3.26
C ARG A 506 -13.48 34.85 3.56
N ILE A 507 -14.27 33.92 4.09
CA ILE A 507 -13.87 32.54 4.35
C ILE A 507 -13.41 31.88 3.04
N CYS A 508 -14.21 31.95 1.98
CA CYS A 508 -13.87 31.35 0.69
C CYS A 508 -12.60 31.93 0.07
N SER A 509 -12.40 33.24 0.18
CA SER A 509 -11.19 33.92 -0.27
C SER A 509 -9.96 33.41 0.50
N ARG A 510 -10.06 33.33 1.84
CA ARG A 510 -8.99 32.84 2.71
C ARG A 510 -8.64 31.37 2.48
N ILE A 511 -9.64 30.51 2.28
CA ILE A 511 -9.43 29.10 1.89
C ILE A 511 -8.66 29.04 0.57
N SER A 512 -9.08 29.83 -0.43
CA SER A 512 -8.46 29.82 -1.77
C SER A 512 -6.99 30.25 -1.69
N GLU A 513 -6.67 31.28 -0.90
CA GLU A 513 -5.29 31.75 -0.68
C GLU A 513 -4.42 30.66 -0.02
N LEU A 514 -4.91 30.03 1.05
CA LEU A 514 -4.18 29.00 1.77
C LEU A 514 -3.98 27.73 0.92
N PHE A 515 -5.01 27.32 0.17
CA PHE A 515 -4.91 26.18 -0.74
C PHE A 515 -3.90 26.45 -1.87
N GLY A 516 -3.77 27.70 -2.33
CA GLY A 516 -2.73 28.11 -3.25
C GLY A 516 -1.31 27.91 -2.69
N LYS A 517 -1.10 28.24 -1.41
CA LYS A 517 0.18 28.08 -0.70
C LYS A 517 0.58 26.62 -0.46
N ILE A 518 -0.38 25.68 -0.45
CA ILE A 518 -0.12 24.23 -0.28
C ILE A 518 0.31 23.57 -1.60
N LYS A 519 -0.04 24.18 -2.74
CA LYS A 519 0.34 23.67 -4.08
C LYS A 519 1.72 24.14 -4.55
N ALA A 520 2.27 25.19 -3.92
CA ALA A 520 3.62 25.72 -4.15
C ALA A 520 4.60 25.04 -3.21
#